data_AF-A0A4Y8Q6E9-F1
#
_entry.id   AF-A0A4Y8Q6E9-F1
#
_cell.length_a   1.000
_cell.length_b   1.000
_cell.length_c   1.000
_cell.angle_alpha   90.00
_cell.angle_beta   90.00
_cell.angle_gamma   90.00
#
_symmetry.space_group_name_H-M   'P 1'
#
loop_
_entity.id
_entity.type
_entity.pdbx_description
1 polymer ?
#
loop_
_entity_poly.entity_id
_entity_poly.type
_entity_poly.pdbx_seq_one_letter_code
_entity_poly.pdbx_strand_id
1 'polypeptide(L)'
;MVKLISKEFAKFVAVGLLNTLLTYLIYLLLDHWVNYTMAYAVGYSAGIVFSYFMNTFFVFKSKPSIKKGMQFPLVYGVQFILSEVILYICINRLGLNAKLAPLLVIILTIPVTFLLSKLIIKRPT
;
A
#
# COMPACT_ATOMS: atom_id res chain seq x y z
N MET A 1 12.54 21.30 5.61
CA MET A 1 11.92 20.38 4.62
C MET A 1 12.01 18.92 5.05
N VAL A 2 13.19 18.40 5.42
CA VAL A 2 13.41 16.99 5.83
C VAL A 2 12.53 16.53 7.03
N LYS A 3 12.34 17.37 8.05
CA LYS A 3 11.50 17.05 9.22
C LYS A 3 10.01 16.80 8.92
N LEU A 4 9.48 17.36 7.83
CA LEU A 4 8.08 17.13 7.41
C LEU A 4 7.97 15.79 6.68
N ILE A 5 8.96 15.47 5.85
CA ILE A 5 9.03 14.20 5.10
C ILE A 5 9.14 13.03 6.08
N SER A 6 9.95 13.13 7.14
CA SER A 6 10.06 12.05 8.13
C SER A 6 8.77 11.79 8.90
N LYS A 7 8.01 12.83 9.25
CA LYS A 7 6.69 12.70 9.90
C LYS A 7 5.65 12.07 8.98
N GLU A 8 5.61 12.49 7.72
CA GLU A 8 4.73 11.89 6.70
C GLU A 8 5.08 10.42 6.50
N PHE A 9 6.37 10.09 6.42
CA PHE A 9 6.83 8.72 6.25
C PHE A 9 6.44 7.82 7.43
N ALA A 10 6.66 8.25 8.67
CA ALA A 10 6.26 7.49 9.85
C ALA A 10 4.75 7.23 9.89
N LYS A 11 3.93 8.24 9.55
CA LYS A 11 2.49 8.08 9.43
C LYS A 11 2.09 7.16 8.29
N PHE A 12 2.78 7.23 7.16
CA PHE A 12 2.54 6.35 6.02
C PHE A 12 2.74 4.87 6.40
N VAL A 13 3.85 4.56 7.08
CA VAL A 13 4.11 3.20 7.58
C VAL A 13 3.03 2.76 8.57
N ALA A 14 2.64 3.63 9.52
CA ALA A 14 1.57 3.32 10.47
C ALA A 14 0.22 3.06 9.78
N VAL A 15 -0.15 3.89 8.80
CA VAL A 15 -1.37 3.70 8.00
C VAL A 15 -1.29 2.42 7.18
N GLY A 16 -0.13 2.07 6.63
CA GLY A 16 0.08 0.81 5.92
C GLY A 16 -0.16 -0.41 6.81
N LEU A 17 0.38 -0.41 8.03
CA LEU A 17 0.16 -1.49 9.01
C LEU A 17 -1.32 -1.60 9.40
N LEU A 18 -1.97 -0.48 9.72
CA LEU A 18 -3.40 -0.44 10.03
C LEU A 18 -4.25 -0.92 8.85
N ASN A 19 -3.89 -0.54 7.63
CA ASN A 19 -4.58 -0.96 6.42
C ASN A 19 -4.51 -2.49 6.24
N THR A 20 -3.33 -3.08 6.43
CA THR A 20 -3.15 -4.53 6.34
C THR A 20 -4.00 -5.26 7.38
N LEU A 21 -4.00 -4.78 8.64
CA LEU A 21 -4.83 -5.35 9.70
C LEU A 21 -6.32 -5.25 9.37
N LEU A 22 -6.77 -4.08 8.91
CA LEU A 22 -8.18 -3.86 8.54
C LEU A 22 -8.60 -4.75 7.37
N THR A 23 -7.79 -4.79 6.31
CA THR A 23 -8.04 -5.60 5.11
C THR A 23 -8.18 -7.08 5.49
N TYR A 24 -7.28 -7.56 6.35
CA TYR A 24 -7.30 -8.95 6.81
C TYR A 24 -8.49 -9.24 7.73
N LEU A 25 -8.86 -8.32 8.62
CA LEU A 25 -10.03 -8.47 9.47
C LEU A 25 -11.33 -8.52 8.66
N ILE A 26 -11.47 -7.64 7.65
CA ILE A 26 -12.61 -7.66 6.73
C ILE A 26 -12.67 -9.00 6.00
N TYR A 27 -11.54 -9.47 5.46
CA TYR A 27 -11.45 -10.78 4.82
C TYR A 27 -11.95 -11.90 5.76
N LEU A 28 -11.40 -12.00 6.98
CA LEU A 28 -11.79 -13.04 7.94
C LEU A 28 -13.28 -12.99 8.29
N LEU A 29 -13.84 -11.79 8.49
CA LEU A 29 -15.26 -11.65 8.81
C LEU A 29 -16.15 -12.10 7.65
N LEU A 30 -15.80 -11.75 6.41
CA LEU A 30 -16.59 -12.08 5.23
C LEU A 30 -16.42 -13.53 4.77
N ASP A 31 -15.27 -14.15 5.02
CA ASP A 31 -14.98 -15.54 4.65
C ASP A 31 -15.98 -16.55 5.27
N HIS A 32 -16.62 -16.18 6.38
CA HIS A 32 -17.67 -16.99 7.01
C HIS A 32 -19.02 -16.95 6.26
N TRP A 33 -19.23 -15.97 5.37
CA TRP A 33 -20.52 -15.68 4.74
C TRP A 33 -20.49 -15.87 3.22
N VAL A 34 -19.33 -15.65 2.59
CA VAL A 34 -19.14 -15.74 1.13
C VAL A 34 -17.91 -16.56 0.81
N ASN A 35 -17.76 -16.99 -0.44
CA ASN A 35 -16.55 -17.67 -0.89
C ASN A 35 -15.31 -16.77 -0.67
N TYR A 36 -14.19 -17.39 -0.28
CA TYR A 36 -12.91 -16.73 0.00
C TYR A 36 -12.47 -15.72 -1.07
N THR A 37 -12.75 -16.00 -2.35
CA THR A 37 -12.38 -15.12 -3.47
C THR A 37 -13.12 -13.79 -3.38
N MET A 38 -14.43 -13.83 -3.07
CA MET A 38 -15.25 -12.65 -2.90
C MET A 38 -14.89 -11.90 -1.61
N ALA A 39 -14.67 -12.63 -0.50
CA ALA A 39 -14.23 -12.04 0.76
C ALA A 39 -12.90 -11.27 0.57
N TYR A 40 -11.94 -11.88 -0.15
CA TYR A 40 -10.65 -11.27 -0.44
C TYR A 40 -10.80 -10.04 -1.33
N ALA A 41 -11.58 -10.11 -2.40
CA ALA A 41 -11.81 -8.98 -3.31
C ALA A 41 -12.44 -7.77 -2.58
N VAL A 42 -13.43 -8.01 -1.71
CA VAL A 42 -14.07 -6.96 -0.91
C VAL A 42 -13.10 -6.38 0.12
N GLY A 43 -12.38 -7.23 0.86
CA GLY A 43 -11.37 -6.80 1.82
C GLY A 43 -10.30 -5.93 1.16
N TYR A 44 -9.75 -6.38 0.03
CA TYR A 44 -8.72 -5.67 -0.71
C TYR A 44 -9.22 -4.30 -1.22
N SER A 45 -10.43 -4.27 -1.79
CA SER A 45 -11.05 -3.03 -2.27
C SER A 45 -11.30 -2.03 -1.15
N ALA A 46 -11.82 -2.51 -0.01
CA ALA A 46 -12.02 -1.68 1.19
C ALA A 46 -10.70 -1.14 1.73
N GLY A 47 -9.63 -1.95 1.70
CA GLY A 47 -8.27 -1.53 2.04
C GLY A 47 -7.77 -0.39 1.13
N ILE A 48 -7.92 -0.50 -0.18
CA ILE A 48 -7.51 0.58 -1.11
C ILE A 48 -8.24 1.89 -0.78
N VAL A 49 -9.55 1.82 -0.55
CA VAL A 49 -10.37 2.99 -0.20
C VAL A 49 -9.93 3.59 1.14
N PHE A 50 -9.78 2.76 2.17
CA PHE A 50 -9.32 3.19 3.49
C PHE A 50 -7.93 3.84 3.41
N SER A 51 -6.99 3.19 2.73
CA SER A 51 -5.64 3.68 2.54
C SER A 51 -5.62 5.02 1.82
N TYR A 52 -6.44 5.21 0.77
CA TYR A 52 -6.55 6.50 0.08
C TYR A 52 -6.98 7.62 1.04
N PHE A 53 -8.04 7.39 1.82
CA PHE A 53 -8.55 8.40 2.75
C PHE A 53 -7.59 8.69 3.89
N MET A 54 -7.00 7.66 4.52
CA MET A 54 -6.02 7.85 5.59
C MET A 54 -4.76 8.55 5.10
N ASN A 55 -4.26 8.19 3.91
CA ASN A 55 -3.13 8.89 3.32
C ASN A 55 -3.48 10.35 3.00
N THR A 56 -4.68 10.61 2.48
CA THR A 56 -5.11 11.96 2.11
C THR A 56 -5.30 12.86 3.34
N PHE A 57 -6.09 12.44 4.33
CA PHE A 57 -6.43 13.25 5.49
C PHE A 57 -5.34 13.28 6.56
N PHE A 58 -4.77 12.11 6.90
CA PHE A 58 -3.91 11.98 8.07
C PHE A 58 -2.42 12.11 7.75
N VAL A 59 -1.97 11.49 6.66
CA VAL A 59 -0.55 11.49 6.24
C VAL A 59 -0.20 12.81 5.57
N PHE A 60 -0.83 13.11 4.43
CA PHE A 60 -0.45 14.25 3.58
C PHE A 60 -1.25 15.53 3.85
N LYS A 61 -2.33 15.45 4.65
CA LYS A 61 -3.21 16.58 4.99
C LYS A 61 -3.67 17.37 3.76
N SER A 62 -4.14 16.66 2.74
CA SER A 62 -4.60 17.22 1.47
C SER A 62 -6.13 17.10 1.34
N LYS A 63 -6.71 17.81 0.36
CA LYS A 63 -8.14 17.68 0.05
C LYS A 63 -8.40 16.44 -0.80
N PRO A 64 -9.40 15.60 -0.47
CA PRO A 64 -9.76 14.47 -1.30
C PRO A 64 -10.30 14.95 -2.66
N SER A 65 -9.98 14.20 -3.70
CA SER A 65 -10.50 14.40 -5.05
C SER A 65 -10.84 13.06 -5.67
N ILE A 66 -11.95 12.96 -6.39
CA ILE A 66 -12.34 11.72 -7.09
C ILE A 66 -11.25 11.32 -8.08
N LYS A 67 -10.66 12.29 -8.81
CA LYS A 67 -9.57 12.05 -9.76
C LYS A 67 -8.36 11.40 -9.08
N LYS A 68 -7.97 11.87 -7.90
CA LYS A 68 -6.85 11.30 -7.12
C LYS A 68 -7.20 9.92 -6.57
N GLY A 69 -8.44 9.71 -6.14
CA GLY A 69 -8.94 8.42 -5.68
C GLY A 69 -8.90 7.36 -6.78
N MET A 70 -9.34 7.69 -7.99
CA MET A 70 -9.28 6.77 -9.15
C MET A 70 -7.85 6.45 -9.59
N GLN A 71 -6.89 7.33 -9.33
CA GLN A 71 -5.47 7.09 -9.60
C GLN A 71 -4.78 6.30 -8.49
N PHE A 72 -5.32 6.27 -7.27
CA PHE A 72 -4.68 5.63 -6.13
C PHE A 72 -4.49 4.11 -6.27
N PRO A 73 -5.40 3.34 -6.89
CA PRO A 73 -5.14 1.94 -7.23
C PRO A 73 -3.86 1.70 -8.05
N LEU A 74 -3.39 2.69 -8.82
CA LEU A 74 -2.12 2.58 -9.55
C LEU A 74 -0.92 2.42 -8.61
N VAL A 75 -1.00 2.93 -7.37
CA VAL A 75 0.04 2.71 -6.36
C VAL A 75 0.21 1.23 -6.08
N TYR A 76 -0.92 0.51 -5.92
CA TYR A 76 -0.92 -0.93 -5.66
C TYR A 76 -0.48 -1.73 -6.88
N GLY A 77 -0.86 -1.30 -8.10
CA GLY A 77 -0.37 -1.90 -9.34
C GLY A 77 1.14 -1.78 -9.50
N VAL A 78 1.69 -0.59 -9.26
CA VAL A 78 3.15 -0.38 -9.28
C VAL A 78 3.83 -1.15 -8.16
N GLN A 79 3.25 -1.17 -6.95
CA GLN A 79 3.77 -1.95 -5.83
C GLN A 79 3.85 -3.43 -6.17
N PHE A 80 2.82 -4.00 -6.80
CA PHE A 80 2.79 -5.40 -7.19
C PHE A 80 3.88 -5.73 -8.21
N ILE A 81 3.96 -4.97 -9.31
CA ILE A 81 4.98 -5.18 -10.35
C ILE A 81 6.39 -5.04 -9.77
N LEU A 82 6.61 -4.00 -8.96
CA LEU A 82 7.91 -3.78 -8.33
C LEU A 82 8.27 -4.92 -7.36
N SER A 83 7.28 -5.41 -6.61
CA SER A 83 7.47 -6.53 -5.68
C SER A 83 7.88 -7.80 -6.43
N GLU A 84 7.20 -8.14 -7.52
CA GLU A 84 7.53 -9.29 -8.38
C GLU A 84 8.95 -9.18 -8.96
N VAL A 85 9.32 -8.02 -9.52
CA VAL A 85 10.65 -7.79 -10.09
C VAL A 85 11.76 -7.93 -9.04
N ILE A 86 11.58 -7.29 -7.88
CA ILE A 86 12.57 -7.36 -6.80
C ILE A 86 12.66 -8.80 -6.27
N LEU A 87 11.53 -9.47 -6.08
CA LEU A 87 11.50 -10.85 -5.59
C LEU A 87 12.24 -11.80 -6.54
N TYR A 88 11.99 -11.69 -7.85
CA TYR A 88 12.70 -12.46 -8.88
C TYR A 88 14.21 -12.20 -8.84
N ILE A 89 14.64 -10.95 -8.74
CA ILE A 89 16.07 -10.62 -8.64
C ILE A 89 16.67 -11.21 -7.36
N CYS A 90 15.99 -11.07 -6.21
CA CYS A 90 16.46 -11.59 -4.95
C CYS A 90 16.66 -13.12 -4.98
N ILE A 91 15.69 -13.86 -5.49
CA ILE A 91 15.74 -15.32 -5.47
C ILE A 91 16.61 -15.85 -6.60
N ASN A 92 16.35 -15.45 -7.86
CA ASN A 92 16.96 -16.06 -9.03
C ASN A 92 18.34 -15.49 -9.40
N ARG A 93 18.66 -14.26 -8.99
CA ARG A 93 19.95 -13.63 -9.29
C ARG A 93 20.89 -13.59 -8.09
N LEU A 94 20.35 -13.35 -6.89
CA LEU A 94 21.14 -13.23 -5.65
C LEU A 94 21.13 -14.51 -4.82
N GLY A 95 20.30 -15.51 -5.15
CA GLY A 95 20.21 -16.76 -4.40
C GLY A 95 19.67 -16.61 -2.98
N LEU A 96 18.93 -15.52 -2.70
CA LEU A 96 18.37 -15.28 -1.38
C LEU A 96 17.30 -16.32 -1.03
N ASN A 97 17.22 -16.66 0.25
CA ASN A 97 16.20 -17.56 0.76
C ASN A 97 14.80 -16.98 0.48
N ALA A 98 13.92 -17.78 -0.14
CA ALA A 98 12.54 -17.39 -0.46
C ALA A 98 11.71 -16.96 0.77
N LYS A 99 12.11 -17.36 1.99
CA LYS A 99 11.48 -16.90 3.24
C LYS A 99 11.90 -15.49 3.65
N LEU A 100 13.12 -15.05 3.30
CA LEU A 100 13.67 -13.74 3.66
C LEU A 100 13.47 -12.70 2.55
N ALA A 101 13.41 -13.12 1.29
CA ALA A 101 13.26 -12.21 0.16
C ALA A 101 12.03 -11.28 0.25
N PRO A 102 10.83 -11.73 0.69
CA PRO A 102 9.68 -10.84 0.86
C PRO A 102 9.89 -9.70 1.87
N LEU A 103 10.71 -9.92 2.92
CA LEU A 103 11.02 -8.87 3.89
C LEU A 103 11.82 -7.73 3.24
N LEU A 104 12.80 -8.07 2.40
CA LEU A 104 13.57 -7.10 1.63
C LEU A 104 12.69 -6.37 0.61
N VAL A 105 11.79 -7.08 -0.06
CA VAL A 105 10.82 -6.49 -0.98
C VAL A 105 9.97 -5.43 -0.27
N ILE A 106 9.46 -5.71 0.92
CA ILE A 106 8.68 -4.73 1.71
C ILE A 106 9.52 -3.49 2.01
N ILE A 107 10.75 -3.67 2.50
CA ILE A 107 11.65 -2.55 2.84
C ILE A 107 11.93 -1.66 1.62
N LEU A 108 12.15 -2.28 0.45
CA LEU A 108 12.48 -1.55 -0.79
C LEU A 108 11.26 -0.91 -1.46
N THR A 109 10.08 -1.50 -1.31
CA THR A 109 8.83 -0.99 -1.93
C THR A 109 8.18 0.13 -1.11
N ILE A 110 8.38 0.18 0.21
CA ILE A 110 7.81 1.23 1.08
C ILE A 110 8.21 2.65 0.63
N PRO A 111 9.50 2.98 0.39
CA PRO A 111 9.88 4.31 -0.08
C PRO A 111 9.24 4.68 -1.42
N VAL A 112 9.16 3.74 -2.36
CA VAL A 112 8.58 3.97 -3.69
C VAL A 112 7.08 4.23 -3.60
N THR A 113 6.36 3.41 -2.84
CA THR A 113 4.91 3.57 -2.63
C THR A 113 4.58 4.85 -1.85
N PHE A 114 5.42 5.25 -0.90
CA PHE A 114 5.31 6.54 -0.22
C PHE A 114 5.43 7.71 -1.20
N LEU A 115 6.48 7.71 -2.03
CA LEU A 115 6.70 8.77 -3.02
C LEU A 115 5.56 8.84 -4.02
N LEU A 116 5.11 7.70 -4.55
CA LEU A 116 4.03 7.65 -5.52
C LEU A 116 2.70 8.12 -4.92
N SER A 117 2.38 7.68 -3.70
CA SER A 117 1.19 8.15 -2.97
C SER A 117 1.24 9.65 -2.74
N LYS A 118 2.41 10.17 -2.35
CA LYS A 118 2.63 11.61 -2.15
C LYS A 118 2.46 12.39 -3.45
N LEU A 119 3.00 11.89 -4.57
CA LEU A 119 2.87 12.51 -5.89
C LEU A 119 1.42 12.60 -6.32
N ILE A 120 0.65 11.51 -6.22
CA ILE A 120 -0.77 11.49 -6.59
C ILE A 120 -1.58 12.44 -5.69
N ILE A 121 -1.39 12.36 -4.37
CA ILE A 121 -2.22 13.08 -3.40
C ILE A 121 -1.89 14.58 -3.34
N LYS A 122 -0.61 14.96 -3.47
CA LYS A 122 -0.17 16.36 -3.41
C LYS A 122 -0.14 17.07 -4.76
N ARG A 123 -0.43 16.38 -5.87
CA ARG A 123 -0.56 17.03 -7.17
C ARG A 123 -1.59 18.18 -7.10
N PRO A 124 -1.24 19.41 -7.55
CA PRO A 124 -2.23 20.47 -7.71
C PRO A 124 -3.23 20.02 -8.77
N THR A 125 -4.51 20.07 -8.43
CA THR A 125 -5.65 19.73 -9.29
C THR A 125 -6.53 20.95 -9.45
#